data_AF-A0A0A0ETQ2-F1
#
_entry.id   AF-A0A0A0ETQ2-F1
#
_cell.length_a   1.000
_cell.length_b   1.000
_cell.length_c   1.000
_cell.angle_alpha   90.00
_cell.angle_beta   90.00
_cell.angle_gamma   90.00
#
_symmetry.space_group_name_H-M   'P 1'
#
loop_
_entity.id
_entity.type
_entity.pdbx_description
1 polymer ?
#
loop_
_entity_poly.entity_id
_entity_poly.type
_entity_poly.pdbx_seq_one_letter_code
_entity_poly.pdbx_strand_id
1 'polypeptide(L)'
;MNRRPNPSQDAAQAAACTIGIEARACFGNRPWAEIEPALARCWSRNYARFKVDWISVAELAYTAWSYRRARVVLAGEPPYRELAS
;
A
#
# COMPACT_ATOMS: atom_id res chain seq x y z
N MET A 1 10.01 28.68 5.08
CA MET A 1 8.65 28.41 4.55
C MET A 1 8.15 27.11 5.17
N ASN A 2 7.27 27.18 6.17
CA ASN A 2 6.73 25.99 6.83
C ASN A 2 5.60 25.42 5.97
N ARG A 3 5.84 24.32 5.25
CA ARG A 3 4.75 23.56 4.60
C ARG A 3 3.82 23.07 5.70
N ARG A 4 2.60 23.60 5.74
CA ARG A 4 1.54 23.01 6.56
C ARG A 4 1.31 21.57 6.06
N PRO A 5 1.24 20.57 6.95
CA PRO A 5 0.92 19.22 6.54
C PRO A 5 -0.43 19.21 5.82
N ASN A 6 -0.49 18.60 4.64
CA ASN A 6 -1.75 18.38 3.94
C ASN A 6 -2.32 17.07 4.49
N PRO A 7 -3.40 17.11 5.30
CA PRO A 7 -3.91 15.91 5.96
C PRO A 7 -4.36 14.82 4.98
N SER A 8 -4.75 15.20 3.76
CA SER A 8 -5.07 14.23 2.69
C SER A 8 -3.81 13.51 2.18
N GLN A 9 -2.68 14.20 2.16
CA GLN A 9 -1.41 13.63 1.71
C GLN A 9 -0.82 12.71 2.78
N ASP A 10 -0.87 13.10 4.06
CA ASP A 10 -0.41 12.24 5.16
C ASP A 10 -1.28 10.97 5.26
N ALA A 11 -2.59 11.10 5.08
CA ALA A 11 -3.51 9.95 5.03
C ALA A 11 -3.22 9.02 3.83
N ALA A 12 -2.87 9.58 2.67
CA ALA A 12 -2.46 8.80 1.51
C ALA A 12 -1.16 8.03 1.76
N GLN A 13 -0.16 8.68 2.37
CA GLN A 13 1.10 8.03 2.72
C GLN A 13 0.89 6.88 3.72
N ALA A 14 0.07 7.08 4.75
CA ALA A 14 -0.29 6.03 5.70
C ALA A 14 -0.99 4.85 5.00
N ALA A 15 -1.96 5.12 4.13
CA ALA A 15 -2.66 4.10 3.36
C ALA A 15 -1.71 3.32 2.43
N ALA A 16 -0.73 3.97 1.81
CA ALA A 16 0.24 3.33 0.95
C ALA A 16 1.16 2.37 1.73
N CYS A 17 1.60 2.79 2.91
CA CYS A 17 2.33 1.92 3.83
C CYS A 17 1.48 0.69 4.21
N THR A 18 0.21 0.89 4.57
CA THR A 18 -0.71 -0.20 4.88
C THR A 18 -0.81 -1.18 3.72
N ILE A 19 -1.06 -0.72 2.48
CA ILE A 19 -1.09 -1.56 1.28
C ILE A 19 0.19 -2.38 1.12
N GLY A 20 1.36 -1.78 1.36
CA GLY A 20 2.64 -2.49 1.24
C GLY A 20 2.81 -3.62 2.26
N ILE A 21 2.51 -3.35 3.53
CA ILE A 21 2.53 -4.35 4.61
C ILE A 21 1.53 -5.49 4.30
N GLU A 22 0.34 -5.10 3.88
CA GLU A 22 -0.75 -5.98 3.48
C GLU A 22 -0.34 -6.89 2.32
N ALA A 23 0.19 -6.32 1.25
CA ALA A 23 0.70 -7.03 0.09
C ALA A 23 1.79 -8.05 0.47
N ARG A 24 2.66 -7.69 1.41
CA ARG A 24 3.71 -8.60 1.89
C ARG A 24 3.13 -9.79 2.64
N ALA A 25 2.05 -9.59 3.39
CA ALA A 25 1.37 -10.64 4.12
C ALA A 25 0.62 -11.63 3.19
N CYS A 26 -0.07 -11.16 2.13
CA CYS A 26 -0.72 -12.08 1.17
C CYS A 26 0.23 -12.71 0.17
N PHE A 27 1.03 -11.90 -0.50
CA PHE A 27 1.83 -12.37 -1.63
C PHE A 27 3.19 -12.92 -1.20
N GLY A 28 3.56 -12.77 0.07
CA GLY A 28 4.78 -13.33 0.64
C GLY A 28 6.01 -12.84 -0.11
N ASN A 29 6.77 -13.78 -0.66
CA ASN A 29 8.02 -13.51 -1.39
C ASN A 29 7.84 -13.25 -2.89
N ARG A 30 6.61 -13.15 -3.41
CA ARG A 30 6.40 -12.83 -4.83
C ARG A 30 7.10 -11.54 -5.22
N PRO A 31 7.77 -11.47 -6.39
CA PRO A 31 8.44 -10.25 -6.84
C PRO A 31 7.49 -9.04 -6.89
N TRP A 32 7.99 -7.88 -6.49
CA TRP A 32 7.21 -6.62 -6.54
C TRP A 32 6.62 -6.36 -7.93
N ALA A 33 7.39 -6.58 -9.00
CA ALA A 33 6.95 -6.37 -10.37
C ALA A 33 5.73 -7.20 -10.77
N GLU A 34 5.50 -8.35 -10.15
CA GLU A 34 4.32 -9.18 -10.42
C GLU A 34 3.06 -8.68 -9.70
N ILE A 35 3.21 -8.06 -8.52
CA ILE A 35 2.09 -7.67 -7.67
C ILE A 35 1.74 -6.19 -7.79
N GLU A 36 2.70 -5.34 -8.14
CA GLU A 36 2.55 -3.88 -8.24
C GLU A 36 1.36 -3.45 -9.11
N PRO A 37 1.08 -4.07 -10.28
CA PRO A 37 -0.08 -3.71 -11.08
C PRO A 37 -1.42 -4.00 -10.38
N ALA A 38 -1.49 -5.04 -9.55
CA ALA A 38 -2.68 -5.35 -8.76
C ALA A 38 -2.87 -4.35 -7.61
N LEU A 39 -1.78 -3.95 -6.97
CA LEU A 39 -1.80 -2.91 -5.92
C LEU A 39 -2.18 -1.54 -6.49
N ALA A 40 -1.67 -1.17 -7.67
CA ALA A 40 -2.06 0.04 -8.37
C ALA A 40 -3.57 0.08 -8.65
N ARG A 41 -4.14 -1.02 -9.14
CA ARG A 41 -5.60 -1.14 -9.34
C ARG A 41 -6.37 -1.04 -8.03
N CYS A 42 -5.87 -1.67 -6.96
CA CYS A 42 -6.46 -1.58 -5.63
C CYS A 42 -6.43 -0.13 -5.10
N TRP A 43 -5.32 0.57 -5.30
CA TRP A 43 -5.16 1.98 -4.94
C TRP A 43 -6.22 2.84 -5.62
N SER A 44 -6.29 2.79 -6.95
CA SER A 44 -7.23 3.59 -7.73
C SER A 44 -8.69 3.31 -7.36
N ARG A 45 -9.03 2.08 -6.96
CA ARG A 45 -10.40 1.73 -6.55
C ARG A 45 -10.76 2.21 -5.15
N ASN A 46 -9.89 1.96 -4.18
CA ASN A 46 -10.22 2.11 -2.76
C ASN A 46 -9.76 3.47 -2.17
N TYR A 47 -8.82 4.13 -2.84
CA TYR A 47 -8.12 5.30 -2.31
C TYR A 47 -8.21 6.54 -3.22
N ALA A 48 -9.03 6.51 -4.27
CA ALA A 48 -9.29 7.65 -5.17
C ALA A 48 -9.71 8.93 -4.42
N ARG A 49 -10.36 8.80 -3.26
CA ARG A 49 -10.78 9.94 -2.41
C ARG A 49 -9.63 10.84 -1.97
N PHE A 50 -8.40 10.31 -1.92
CA PHE A 50 -7.23 11.10 -1.54
C PHE A 50 -6.71 12.01 -2.66
N LYS A 51 -7.18 11.81 -3.91
CA LYS A 51 -6.71 12.56 -5.09
C LYS A 51 -5.18 12.52 -5.25
N VAL A 52 -4.58 11.40 -4.87
CA VAL A 52 -3.15 11.12 -5.01
C VAL A 52 -3.00 9.90 -5.91
N ASP A 53 -2.20 10.03 -6.96
CA ASP A 53 -1.94 8.94 -7.89
C ASP A 53 -1.04 7.87 -7.27
N TRP A 54 -1.24 6.62 -7.69
CA TRP A 54 -0.43 5.49 -7.22
C TRP A 54 1.07 5.73 -7.38
N ILE A 55 1.49 6.33 -8.51
CA ILE A 55 2.89 6.64 -8.80
C ILE A 55 3.53 7.49 -7.68
N SER A 56 2.76 8.39 -7.06
CA SER A 56 3.26 9.25 -5.98
C SER A 56 3.50 8.51 -4.66
N VAL A 57 2.94 7.30 -4.50
CA VAL A 57 2.98 6.54 -3.25
C VAL A 57 3.54 5.12 -3.40
N ALA A 58 3.80 4.67 -4.63
CA ALA A 58 4.29 3.33 -4.94
C ALA A 58 5.63 3.03 -4.23
N GLU A 59 6.54 4.01 -4.16
CA GLU A 59 7.81 3.91 -3.42
C GLU A 59 7.60 3.63 -1.93
N LEU A 60 6.61 4.28 -1.30
CA LEU A 60 6.28 4.06 0.11
C LEU A 60 5.67 2.67 0.32
N ALA A 61 4.76 2.26 -0.56
CA ALA A 61 4.19 0.92 -0.52
C ALA A 61 5.28 -0.16 -0.73
N TYR A 62 6.21 0.04 -1.65
CA TYR A 62 7.34 -0.85 -1.88
C TYR A 62 8.28 -0.93 -0.66
N THR A 63 8.59 0.20 -0.04
CA THR A 63 9.41 0.26 1.17
C THR A 63 8.76 -0.52 2.31
N ALA A 64 7.46 -0.36 2.50
CA ALA A 64 6.70 -1.10 3.51
C ALA A 64 6.63 -2.61 3.19
N TRP A 65 6.43 -2.96 1.91
CA TRP A 65 6.40 -4.34 1.43
C TRP A 65 7.74 -5.06 1.61
N SER A 66 8.85 -4.39 1.27
CA SER A 66 10.20 -4.95 1.34
C SER A 66 10.73 -5.11 2.77
N TYR A 67 10.07 -4.49 3.76
CA TYR A 67 10.49 -4.54 5.15
C TYR A 67 10.31 -5.95 5.74
N ARG A 68 11.44 -6.65 5.99
CA ARG A 68 11.47 -8.06 6.46
C ARG A 68 10.66 -8.33 7.74
N ARG A 69 10.37 -7.32 8.57
CA ARG A 69 9.61 -7.43 9.81
C ARG A 69 8.09 -7.21 9.68
N ALA A 70 7.58 -6.91 8.48
CA ALA A 70 6.15 -6.68 8.25
C ALA A 70 5.26 -7.88 8.61
N ARG A 71 5.82 -9.09 8.75
CA ARG A 71 5.11 -10.31 9.18
C ARG A 71 4.42 -10.22 10.55
N VAL A 72 4.79 -9.27 11.42
CA VAL A 72 4.30 -9.22 12.81
C VAL A 72 3.08 -8.30 12.98
N VAL A 73 2.69 -7.51 11.97
CA VAL A 73 1.78 -6.36 12.18
C VAL A 73 0.31 -6.61 11.86
N LEU A 74 -0.08 -7.68 11.15
CA LEU A 74 -1.48 -7.85 10.70
C LEU A 74 -2.18 -9.03 11.39
N ALA A 75 -2.86 -8.73 12.50
CA ALA A 75 -3.84 -9.60 13.17
C ALA A 75 -5.30 -9.19 12.86
N GLY A 76 -5.54 -8.56 11.70
CA GLY A 76 -6.87 -8.25 11.19
C GLY A 76 -6.99 -8.73 9.76
N GLU A 77 -8.10 -9.40 9.43
CA GLU A 77 -8.34 -9.95 8.09
C GLU A 77 -8.19 -8.84 7.03
N PRO A 78 -7.29 -9.03 6.07
CA PRO A 78 -6.98 -7.99 5.11
C PRO A 78 -7.92 -8.04 3.89
N PRO A 79 -8.22 -6.88 3.28
CA PRO A 79 -9.25 -6.72 2.24
C PRO A 79 -8.93 -7.35 0.88
N TYR A 80 -7.75 -7.95 0.69
CA TYR A 80 -7.28 -8.47 -0.60
C TYR A 80 -7.60 -9.95 -0.84
N ARG A 81 -8.26 -10.64 0.11
CA ARG A 81 -8.52 -12.09 0.04
C ARG A 81 -9.33 -12.51 -1.20
N GLU A 82 -9.99 -11.58 -1.87
CA GLU A 82 -10.82 -11.84 -3.06
C GLU A 82 -10.06 -11.76 -4.41
N LEU A 83 -8.78 -11.39 -4.43
CA LEU A 83 -8.01 -11.24 -5.69
C LEU A 83 -7.10 -12.46 -6.00
N ALA A 84 -7.19 -13.52 -5.22
CA ALA A 84 -6.45 -14.77 -5.42
C ALA A 84 -7.41 -15.90 -5.82
N SER A 85 -7.93 -15.84 -7.05
CA SER A 85 -8.57 -16.96 -7.76
C SER A 85 -7.97 -17.08 -9.15
#